data_AF-A0A449AHF3-F1
#
_entry.id   AF-A0A449AHF3-F1
#
_cell.length_a   1.000
_cell.length_b   1.000
_cell.length_c   1.000
_cell.angle_alpha   90.00
_cell.angle_beta   90.00
_cell.angle_gamma   90.00
#
_symmetry.space_group_name_H-M   'P 1'
#
loop_
_entity.id
_entity.type
_entity.pdbx_description
1 polymer ?
#
loop_
_entity_poly.entity_id
_entity_poly.type
_entity_poly.pdbx_seq_one_letter_code
_entity_poly.pdbx_strand_id
1 'polypeptide(L)'
;MNELKLYNWYGETFESILPSSTKNLKAYKKQVKNVFLRSKDSIKANEKVEKDLYVRAKQKLSDNLKRELASHKVAYKNKIAVLKDSIKKLSSFDTMEKLLKFEIGKLKKKKNEVQNYAKDFVYSLIKSADDIDFKIKNISQLQKTTTESETEIFKKFTVYNIILLYIKNNSDRDFDIKKIEHLLLPIELNWLEKSKIATTSYFKDIYYKLENERQKLQLQKDKLVAEYNATYAIQKEIYIREKNNIKLKNKQTILQLEYEYNENLKRKREEAKKVKELSLKKIEEQKEQIISVQAKNNLITHEIISKANNSINRIKEIYKKEKVTQKLRSQIQLYKDLYIYI
;
A
#
# COMPACT_ATOMS: atom_id res chain seq x y z
N MET A 1 -41.05 21.81 -0.82
CA MET A 1 -41.82 20.57 -1.07
C MET A 1 -42.78 20.93 -2.18
N ASN A 2 -42.60 20.37 -3.38
CA ASN A 2 -43.33 20.80 -4.57
C ASN A 2 -44.82 20.51 -4.41
N GLU A 3 -45.64 21.55 -4.60
CA GLU A 3 -47.10 21.46 -4.54
C GLU A 3 -47.61 20.62 -5.71
N LEU A 4 -48.23 19.47 -5.41
CA LEU A 4 -48.93 18.66 -6.39
C LEU A 4 -50.23 19.39 -6.78
N LYS A 5 -50.18 20.13 -7.89
CA LYS A 5 -51.36 20.69 -8.56
C LYS A 5 -52.06 19.56 -9.32
N LEU A 6 -53.28 19.20 -8.89
CA LEU A 6 -54.14 18.29 -9.64
C LEU A 6 -54.91 19.12 -10.68
N TYR A 7 -54.66 18.85 -11.96
CA TYR A 7 -55.43 19.39 -13.07
C TYR A 7 -56.60 18.46 -13.39
N ASN A 8 -57.77 19.03 -13.64
CA ASN A 8 -58.85 18.34 -14.36
C ASN A 8 -59.22 19.13 -15.62
N TRP A 9 -59.84 18.44 -16.59
CA TRP A 9 -59.95 18.75 -18.03
C TRP A 9 -60.47 20.16 -18.45
N TYR A 10 -60.89 21.03 -17.53
CA TYR A 10 -61.52 22.33 -17.82
C TYR A 10 -60.79 23.58 -17.29
N GLY A 11 -59.48 23.49 -17.02
CA GLY A 11 -58.61 24.68 -16.98
C GLY A 11 -58.81 25.71 -15.85
N GLU A 12 -59.79 25.56 -14.97
CA GLU A 12 -59.93 26.44 -13.80
C GLU A 12 -59.04 25.97 -12.63
N THR A 13 -58.15 26.85 -12.19
CA THR A 13 -57.37 26.66 -10.95
C THR A 13 -58.30 26.84 -9.76
N PHE A 14 -58.73 25.74 -9.14
CA PHE A 14 -59.26 25.83 -7.78
C PHE A 14 -58.10 26.16 -6.83
N GLU A 15 -58.17 27.31 -6.17
CA GLU A 15 -57.45 27.48 -4.91
C GLU A 15 -57.91 26.35 -3.98
N SER A 16 -56.95 25.62 -3.41
CA SER A 16 -57.21 24.61 -2.40
C SER A 16 -57.90 25.25 -1.19
N ILE A 17 -59.24 25.16 -1.11
CA ILE A 17 -60.04 25.60 0.05
C ILE A 17 -59.80 24.70 1.28
N LEU A 18 -58.96 23.67 1.19
CA LEU A 18 -58.57 22.87 2.34
C LEU A 18 -57.27 23.41 2.95
N PRO A 19 -57.24 23.67 4.27
CA PRO A 19 -56.05 24.19 4.92
C PRO A 19 -54.92 23.16 4.79
N SER A 20 -53.85 23.58 4.12
CA SER A 20 -52.63 22.85 3.80
C SER A 20 -51.75 22.58 5.03
N SER A 21 -52.34 22.08 6.13
CA SER A 21 -51.57 21.40 7.18
C SER A 21 -52.39 20.27 7.80
N THR A 22 -52.05 19.05 7.41
CA THR A 22 -52.51 17.80 8.03
C THR A 22 -51.96 17.69 9.46
N LYS A 23 -52.53 18.45 10.41
CA LYS A 23 -52.21 18.38 11.85
C LYS A 23 -53.19 17.49 12.60
N ASN A 24 -53.21 16.19 12.28
CA ASN A 24 -53.86 15.19 13.14
C ASN A 24 -52.81 14.58 14.07
N LEU A 25 -53.13 14.45 15.37
CA LEU A 25 -52.25 13.84 16.37
C LEU A 25 -51.74 12.44 15.94
N LYS A 26 -52.57 11.67 15.23
CA LYS A 26 -52.19 10.35 14.69
C LYS A 26 -51.08 10.46 13.65
N ALA A 27 -51.13 11.46 12.77
CA ALA A 27 -50.11 11.70 11.76
C ALA A 27 -48.79 12.15 12.39
N TYR A 28 -48.86 13.04 13.39
CA TYR A 28 -47.68 13.49 14.15
C TYR A 28 -46.98 12.34 14.89
N LYS A 29 -47.74 11.50 15.61
CA LYS A 29 -47.19 10.28 16.25
C LYS A 29 -46.55 9.33 15.24
N LYS A 30 -47.14 9.17 14.05
CA LYS A 30 -46.57 8.34 12.97
C LYS A 30 -45.28 8.94 12.41
N GLN A 31 -45.19 10.26 12.26
CA GLN A 31 -43.97 10.95 11.83
C GLN A 31 -42.82 10.75 12.84
N VAL A 32 -43.07 10.94 14.13
CA VAL A 32 -42.06 10.71 15.17
C VAL A 32 -41.63 9.24 15.22
N LYS A 33 -42.58 8.29 15.08
CA LYS A 33 -42.26 6.86 14.96
C LYS A 33 -41.35 6.58 13.76
N ASN A 34 -41.60 7.20 12.61
CA ASN A 34 -40.77 7.04 11.43
C ASN A 34 -39.36 7.61 11.63
N VAL A 35 -39.22 8.76 12.30
CA VAL A 35 -37.91 9.33 12.65
C VAL A 35 -37.13 8.38 13.55
N PHE A 36 -37.79 7.79 14.56
CA PHE A 36 -37.16 6.81 15.44
C PHE A 36 -36.73 5.53 14.70
N LEU A 37 -37.59 4.99 13.83
CA LEU A 37 -37.26 3.81 13.02
C LEU A 37 -36.05 4.08 12.11
N ARG A 38 -36.02 5.23 11.43
CA ARG A 38 -34.89 5.66 10.59
C ARG A 38 -33.59 5.82 11.40
N SER A 39 -33.68 6.41 12.60
CA SER A 39 -32.52 6.53 13.49
C SER A 39 -32.00 5.17 13.94
N LYS A 40 -32.89 4.25 14.32
CA LYS A 40 -32.55 2.87 14.69
C LYS A 40 -31.88 2.13 13.53
N ASP A 41 -32.41 2.26 12.32
CA ASP A 41 -31.85 1.62 11.13
C ASP A 41 -30.49 2.21 10.76
N SER A 42 -30.32 3.53 10.88
CA SER A 42 -29.03 4.21 10.73
C SER A 42 -27.98 3.71 11.74
N ILE A 43 -28.35 3.55 13.00
CA ILE A 43 -27.45 3.00 14.03
C ILE A 43 -27.04 1.57 13.71
N LYS A 44 -27.99 0.72 13.28
CA LYS A 44 -27.68 -0.65 12.85
C LYS A 44 -26.76 -0.69 11.63
N ALA A 45 -26.99 0.18 10.65
CA ALA A 45 -26.14 0.31 9.47
C ALA A 45 -24.72 0.73 9.88
N ASN A 46 -24.60 1.74 10.74
CA ASN A 46 -23.33 2.20 11.29
C ASN A 46 -22.63 1.12 12.11
N GLU A 47 -23.35 0.33 12.92
CA GLU A 47 -22.78 -0.79 13.67
C GLU A 47 -22.16 -1.85 12.76
N LYS A 48 -22.82 -2.16 11.64
CA LYS A 48 -22.27 -3.06 10.62
C LYS A 48 -21.01 -2.47 9.97
N VAL A 49 -21.05 -1.20 9.60
CA VAL A 49 -19.90 -0.50 9.00
C VAL A 49 -18.71 -0.46 9.96
N GLU A 50 -18.93 -0.08 11.22
CA GLU A 50 -17.87 -0.03 12.25
C GLU A 50 -17.30 -1.40 12.56
N LYS A 51 -18.15 -2.45 12.59
CA LYS A 51 -17.68 -3.82 12.75
C LYS A 51 -16.78 -4.23 11.59
N ASP A 52 -17.19 -3.96 10.35
CA ASP A 52 -16.40 -4.27 9.17
C ASP A 52 -15.07 -3.49 9.16
N LEU A 53 -15.08 -2.21 9.55
CA LEU A 53 -13.88 -1.39 9.71
C LEU A 53 -12.93 -1.95 10.77
N TYR A 54 -13.45 -2.34 11.94
CA TYR A 54 -12.67 -2.99 13.00
C TYR A 54 -12.04 -4.30 12.52
N VAL A 55 -12.82 -5.17 11.87
CA VAL A 55 -12.30 -6.45 11.34
C VAL A 55 -11.21 -6.22 10.31
N ARG A 56 -11.39 -5.26 9.39
CA ARG A 56 -10.35 -4.88 8.41
C ARG A 56 -9.10 -4.32 9.09
N ALA A 57 -9.25 -3.44 10.08
CA ALA A 57 -8.12 -2.89 10.82
C ALA A 57 -7.34 -3.99 11.56
N LYS A 58 -8.05 -4.90 12.24
CA LYS A 58 -7.46 -6.07 12.92
C LYS A 58 -6.72 -6.98 11.96
N GLN A 59 -7.29 -7.26 10.79
CA GLN A 59 -6.64 -8.05 9.75
C GLN A 59 -5.36 -7.36 9.25
N LYS A 60 -5.43 -6.06 8.95
CA LYS A 60 -4.27 -5.26 8.52
C LYS A 60 -3.16 -5.25 9.57
N LEU A 61 -3.49 -5.15 10.85
CA LEU A 61 -2.53 -5.27 11.96
C LEU A 61 -1.89 -6.66 12.03
N SER A 62 -2.68 -7.73 11.84
CA SER A 62 -2.17 -9.10 11.78
C SER A 62 -1.20 -9.32 10.62
N ASP A 63 -1.53 -8.80 9.44
CA ASP A 63 -0.68 -8.92 8.26
C ASP A 63 0.60 -8.07 8.38
N ASN A 64 0.49 -6.86 8.94
CA ASN A 64 1.66 -6.04 9.26
C ASN A 64 2.56 -6.71 10.30
N LEU A 65 1.99 -7.34 11.34
CA LEU A 65 2.75 -8.11 12.33
C LEU A 65 3.56 -9.22 11.64
N LYS A 66 2.95 -9.98 10.72
CA LYS A 66 3.67 -11.04 9.97
C LYS A 66 4.85 -10.46 9.18
N ARG A 67 4.65 -9.32 8.50
CA ARG A 67 5.70 -8.63 7.74
C ARG A 67 6.81 -8.11 8.63
N GLU A 68 6.47 -7.46 9.74
CA GLU A 68 7.43 -6.92 10.70
C GLU A 68 8.28 -8.04 11.32
N LEU A 69 7.66 -9.15 11.73
CA LEU A 69 8.37 -10.32 12.25
C LEU A 69 9.28 -10.97 11.21
N ALA A 70 8.86 -11.02 9.93
CA ALA A 70 9.70 -11.53 8.85
C ALA A 70 10.90 -10.61 8.58
N SER A 71 10.67 -9.30 8.50
CA SER A 71 11.72 -8.29 8.34
C SER A 71 12.74 -8.35 9.48
N HIS A 72 12.25 -8.42 10.72
CA HIS A 72 13.08 -8.55 11.92
C HIS A 72 13.95 -9.82 11.92
N LYS A 73 13.37 -10.96 11.49
CA LYS A 73 14.12 -12.22 11.29
C LYS A 73 15.21 -12.08 10.23
N VAL A 74 14.92 -11.42 9.12
CA VAL A 74 15.90 -11.19 8.04
C VAL A 74 17.02 -10.26 8.52
N ALA A 75 16.69 -9.18 9.21
CA ALA A 75 17.68 -8.27 9.79
C ALA A 75 18.64 -8.98 10.75
N TYR A 76 18.12 -9.82 11.65
CA TYR A 76 18.93 -10.66 12.54
C TYR A 76 19.84 -11.62 11.75
N LYS A 77 19.30 -12.34 10.77
CA LYS A 77 20.08 -13.24 9.91
C LYS A 77 21.19 -12.51 9.17
N ASN A 78 20.91 -11.33 8.63
CA ASN A 78 21.87 -10.54 7.87
C ASN A 78 23.02 -10.07 8.76
N LYS A 79 22.74 -9.56 9.97
CA LYS A 79 23.79 -9.16 10.93
C LYS A 79 24.77 -10.31 11.21
N ILE A 80 24.26 -11.51 11.45
CA ILE A 80 25.08 -12.71 11.69
C ILE A 80 25.81 -13.17 10.42
N ALA A 81 25.12 -13.16 9.27
CA ALA A 81 25.68 -13.59 8.01
C ALA A 81 26.86 -12.73 7.58
N VAL A 82 26.78 -11.40 7.76
CA VAL A 82 27.87 -10.47 7.43
C VAL A 82 29.14 -10.81 8.22
N LEU A 83 29.03 -11.06 9.52
CA LEU A 83 30.18 -11.46 10.35
C LEU A 83 30.74 -12.81 9.90
N LYS A 84 29.87 -13.80 9.66
CA LYS A 84 30.29 -15.13 9.18
C LYS A 84 30.97 -15.08 7.81
N ASP A 85 30.44 -14.29 6.89
CA ASP A 85 30.99 -14.14 5.55
C ASP A 85 32.34 -13.42 5.58
N SER A 86 32.51 -12.41 6.45
CA SER A 86 33.80 -11.75 6.68
C SER A 86 34.84 -12.74 7.23
N ILE A 87 34.49 -13.54 8.24
CA ILE A 87 35.36 -14.60 8.78
C ILE A 87 35.69 -15.64 7.69
N LYS A 88 34.70 -16.05 6.90
CA LYS A 88 34.87 -17.01 5.81
C LYS A 88 35.80 -16.48 4.73
N LYS A 89 35.67 -15.22 4.31
CA LYS A 89 36.62 -14.60 3.37
C LYS A 89 38.04 -14.61 3.91
N LEU A 90 38.20 -14.29 5.20
CA LEU A 90 39.50 -14.25 5.86
C LEU A 90 40.13 -15.64 6.07
N SER A 91 39.35 -16.72 6.02
CA SER A 91 39.89 -18.10 6.07
C SER A 91 40.84 -18.44 4.90
N SER A 92 40.78 -17.69 3.81
CA SER A 92 41.73 -17.81 2.69
C SER A 92 43.16 -17.44 3.08
N PHE A 93 43.37 -16.77 4.22
CA PHE A 93 44.68 -16.32 4.70
C PHE A 93 45.25 -17.20 5.83
N ASP A 94 44.61 -18.33 6.16
CA ASP A 94 45.05 -19.23 7.24
C ASP A 94 46.46 -19.78 7.01
N THR A 95 46.81 -19.99 5.73
CA THR A 95 48.12 -20.53 5.33
C THR A 95 48.61 -19.76 4.11
N MET A 96 49.92 -19.66 3.96
CA MET A 96 50.53 -18.97 2.82
C MET A 96 50.10 -19.60 1.47
N GLU A 97 49.94 -20.93 1.43
CA GLU A 97 49.42 -21.60 0.23
C GLU A 97 48.01 -21.16 -0.15
N LYS A 98 47.10 -21.04 0.83
CA LYS A 98 45.73 -20.59 0.57
C LYS A 98 45.70 -19.13 0.11
N LEU A 99 46.55 -18.27 0.68
CA LEU A 99 46.71 -16.88 0.27
C LEU A 99 47.14 -16.81 -1.20
N LEU A 100 48.20 -17.54 -1.56
CA LEU A 100 48.71 -17.57 -2.92
C LEU A 100 47.70 -18.15 -3.92
N LYS A 101 47.00 -19.24 -3.57
CA LYS A 101 45.91 -19.79 -4.40
C LYS A 101 44.77 -18.77 -4.59
N PHE A 102 44.44 -18.02 -3.56
CA PHE A 102 43.41 -16.98 -3.60
C PHE A 102 43.81 -15.81 -4.50
N GLU A 103 45.04 -15.31 -4.38
CA GLU A 103 45.57 -14.24 -5.24
C GLU A 103 45.71 -14.69 -6.70
N ILE A 104 46.20 -15.91 -6.94
CA ILE A 104 46.21 -16.53 -8.28
C ILE A 104 44.78 -16.61 -8.86
N GLY A 105 43.81 -17.01 -8.03
CA GLY A 105 42.39 -17.05 -8.43
C GLY A 105 41.85 -15.68 -8.83
N LYS A 106 42.22 -14.60 -8.12
CA LYS A 106 41.87 -13.23 -8.49
C LYS A 106 42.49 -12.82 -9.83
N LEU A 107 43.77 -13.16 -10.06
CA LEU A 107 44.45 -12.85 -11.33
C LEU A 107 43.79 -13.54 -12.51
N LYS A 108 43.38 -14.81 -12.36
CA LYS A 108 42.62 -15.54 -13.39
C LYS A 108 41.28 -14.87 -13.70
N LYS A 109 40.55 -14.41 -12.68
CA LYS A 109 39.29 -13.67 -12.88
C LYS A 109 39.51 -12.35 -13.61
N LYS A 110 40.50 -11.56 -13.20
CA LYS A 110 40.86 -10.30 -13.87
C LYS A 110 41.21 -10.51 -15.34
N LYS A 111 41.98 -11.57 -15.66
CA LYS A 111 42.28 -11.93 -17.04
C LYS A 111 41.00 -12.17 -17.85
N ASN A 112 40.07 -12.95 -17.31
CA ASN A 112 38.79 -13.23 -17.98
C ASN A 112 37.95 -11.95 -18.16
N GLU A 113 37.93 -11.04 -17.18
CA GLU A 113 37.24 -9.75 -17.26
C GLU A 113 37.83 -8.85 -18.36
N VAL A 114 39.16 -8.77 -18.46
CA VAL A 114 39.85 -8.03 -19.53
C VAL A 114 39.50 -8.60 -20.91
N GLN A 115 39.48 -9.93 -21.05
CA GLN A 115 39.12 -10.59 -22.31
C GLN A 115 37.66 -10.39 -22.70
N ASN A 116 36.75 -10.44 -21.73
CA ASN A 116 35.33 -10.17 -21.97
C ASN A 116 35.11 -8.72 -22.37
N TYR A 117 35.75 -7.78 -21.67
CA TYR A 117 35.72 -6.36 -22.02
C TYR A 117 36.20 -6.11 -23.46
N ALA A 118 37.33 -6.72 -23.85
CA ALA A 118 37.84 -6.57 -25.21
C ALA A 118 36.86 -7.11 -26.27
N LYS A 119 36.21 -8.26 -26.00
CA LYS A 119 35.18 -8.83 -26.88
C LYS A 119 33.96 -7.93 -27.00
N ASP A 120 33.44 -7.44 -25.87
CA ASP A 120 32.27 -6.58 -25.81
C ASP A 120 32.53 -5.23 -26.50
N PHE A 121 33.73 -4.69 -26.32
CA PHE A 121 34.16 -3.46 -26.99
C PHE A 121 34.23 -3.63 -28.51
N VAL A 122 34.86 -4.71 -29.00
CA VAL A 122 34.92 -5.00 -30.44
C VAL A 122 33.52 -5.21 -31.01
N TYR A 123 32.65 -5.93 -30.30
CA TYR A 123 31.27 -6.14 -30.71
C TYR A 123 30.49 -4.82 -30.81
N SER A 124 30.63 -3.94 -29.81
CA SER A 124 30.00 -2.62 -29.82
C SER A 124 30.50 -1.75 -30.97
N LEU A 125 31.80 -1.80 -31.25
CA LEU A 125 32.46 -1.02 -32.29
C LEU A 125 32.13 -1.52 -33.70
N ILE A 126 31.89 -2.81 -33.89
CA ILE A 126 31.36 -3.33 -35.17
C ILE A 126 29.98 -2.74 -35.46
N LYS A 127 29.14 -2.58 -34.43
CA LYS A 127 27.75 -2.11 -34.54
C LYS A 127 27.60 -0.59 -34.61
N SER A 128 28.64 0.20 -34.39
CA SER A 128 28.56 1.65 -34.50
C SER A 128 28.53 2.09 -35.97
N ALA A 129 28.02 3.29 -36.23
CA ALA A 129 28.00 3.89 -37.57
C ALA A 129 29.33 4.60 -37.94
N ASP A 130 30.38 4.41 -37.15
CA ASP A 130 31.66 5.09 -37.33
C ASP A 130 32.40 4.63 -38.60
N ASP A 131 33.29 5.48 -39.10
CA ASP A 131 34.16 5.19 -40.23
C ASP A 131 35.11 4.02 -39.96
N ILE A 132 35.47 3.30 -41.03
CA ILE A 132 36.31 2.09 -40.99
C ILE A 132 37.69 2.40 -40.40
N ASP A 133 38.31 3.52 -40.78
CA ASP A 133 39.64 3.91 -40.29
C ASP A 133 39.64 4.22 -38.79
N PHE A 134 38.56 4.85 -38.31
CA PHE A 134 38.37 5.11 -36.88
C PHE A 134 38.22 3.81 -36.09
N LYS A 135 37.46 2.85 -36.64
CA LYS A 135 37.30 1.51 -36.06
C LYS A 135 38.63 0.76 -35.96
N ILE A 136 39.42 0.75 -37.04
CA ILE A 136 40.75 0.09 -37.06
C ILE A 136 41.69 0.72 -36.02
N LYS A 137 41.72 2.06 -35.93
CA LYS A 137 42.56 2.76 -34.96
C LYS A 137 42.20 2.37 -33.52
N ASN A 138 40.92 2.35 -33.19
CA ASN A 138 40.45 1.97 -31.85
C ASN A 138 40.72 0.50 -31.51
N ILE A 139 40.58 -0.42 -32.48
CA ILE A 139 40.96 -1.83 -32.30
C ILE A 139 42.46 -1.95 -32.03
N SER A 140 43.30 -1.22 -32.76
CA SER A 140 44.74 -1.24 -32.55
C SER A 140 45.13 -0.70 -31.16
N GLN A 141 44.43 0.32 -30.67
CA GLN A 141 44.63 0.86 -29.33
C GLN A 141 44.15 -0.11 -28.25
N LEU A 142 43.00 -0.76 -28.44
CA LEU A 142 42.49 -1.80 -27.56
C LEU A 142 43.46 -2.98 -27.47
N GLN A 143 44.04 -3.41 -28.59
CA GLN A 143 45.03 -4.49 -28.60
C GLN A 143 46.25 -4.12 -27.75
N LYS A 144 46.82 -2.92 -27.94
CA LYS A 144 47.95 -2.45 -27.14
C LYS A 144 47.62 -2.44 -25.64
N THR A 145 46.53 -1.79 -25.24
CA THR A 145 46.15 -1.69 -23.82
C THR A 145 45.80 -3.05 -23.20
N THR A 146 45.12 -3.92 -23.95
CA THR A 146 44.80 -5.28 -23.51
C THR A 146 46.07 -6.09 -23.32
N THR A 147 47.00 -6.08 -24.29
CA THR A 147 48.28 -6.80 -24.17
C THR A 147 49.10 -6.31 -22.99
N GLU A 148 49.22 -4.99 -22.79
CA GLU A 148 49.90 -4.42 -21.62
C GLU A 148 49.29 -4.94 -20.31
N SER A 149 47.97 -4.86 -20.17
CA SER A 149 47.27 -5.35 -18.99
C SER A 149 47.43 -6.87 -18.76
N GLU A 150 47.36 -7.67 -19.82
CA GLU A 150 47.57 -9.13 -19.73
C GLU A 150 49.02 -9.45 -19.35
N THR A 151 50.01 -8.71 -19.86
CA THR A 151 51.41 -8.92 -19.45
C THR A 151 51.64 -8.58 -17.99
N GLU A 152 51.02 -7.53 -17.45
CA GLU A 152 51.13 -7.21 -16.02
C GLU A 152 50.47 -8.29 -15.14
N ILE A 153 49.31 -8.79 -15.55
CA ILE A 153 48.62 -9.88 -14.87
C ILE A 153 49.50 -11.14 -14.90
N PHE A 154 50.11 -11.44 -16.04
CA PHE A 154 51.01 -12.58 -16.21
C PHE A 154 52.23 -12.45 -15.29
N LYS A 155 52.91 -11.30 -15.24
CA LYS A 155 54.04 -11.05 -14.34
C LYS A 155 53.70 -11.31 -12.87
N LYS A 156 52.53 -10.85 -12.40
CA LYS A 156 52.08 -11.09 -11.02
C LYS A 156 51.76 -12.56 -10.79
N PHE A 157 51.16 -13.21 -11.79
CA PHE A 157 50.82 -14.64 -11.73
C PHE A 157 52.08 -15.50 -11.63
N THR A 158 53.10 -15.26 -12.46
CA THR A 158 54.35 -16.04 -12.46
C THR A 158 55.03 -15.93 -11.10
N VAL A 159 55.14 -14.73 -10.54
CA VAL A 159 55.74 -14.51 -9.21
C VAL A 159 55.01 -15.32 -8.13
N TYR A 160 53.68 -15.24 -8.06
CA TYR A 160 52.91 -15.99 -7.05
C TYR A 160 52.93 -17.50 -7.29
N ASN A 161 52.96 -17.95 -8.55
CA ASN A 161 53.04 -19.36 -8.89
C ASN A 161 54.39 -19.96 -8.52
N ILE A 162 55.49 -19.25 -8.79
CA ILE A 162 56.86 -19.63 -8.41
C ILE A 162 56.96 -19.77 -6.88
N ILE A 163 56.50 -18.77 -6.12
CA ILE A 163 56.52 -18.82 -4.65
C ILE A 163 55.67 -20.00 -4.14
N LEU A 164 54.50 -20.25 -4.73
CA LEU A 164 53.62 -21.37 -4.36
C LEU A 164 54.27 -22.73 -4.62
N LEU A 165 54.88 -22.92 -5.81
CA LEU A 165 55.57 -24.15 -6.17
C LEU A 165 56.79 -24.40 -5.28
N TYR A 166 57.51 -23.34 -4.91
CA TYR A 166 58.65 -23.44 -4.01
C TYR A 166 58.24 -23.92 -2.61
N ILE A 167 57.24 -23.26 -2.00
CA ILE A 167 56.77 -23.59 -0.64
C ILE A 167 56.22 -25.02 -0.53
N LYS A 168 55.62 -25.54 -1.61
CA LYS A 168 55.04 -26.88 -1.61
C LYS A 168 56.08 -28.01 -1.66
N ASN A 169 57.20 -27.77 -2.34
CA ASN A 169 58.17 -28.83 -2.66
C ASN A 169 59.45 -28.73 -1.82
N ASN A 170 59.73 -27.57 -1.23
CA ASN A 170 60.93 -27.34 -0.43
C ASN A 170 60.56 -26.87 0.99
N SER A 171 61.34 -27.31 1.98
CA SER A 171 61.17 -26.90 3.38
C SER A 171 61.91 -25.62 3.74
N ASP A 172 62.87 -25.20 2.92
CA ASP A 172 63.64 -23.97 3.10
C ASP A 172 62.89 -22.74 2.55
N ARG A 173 63.38 -21.54 2.86
CA ARG A 173 62.81 -20.26 2.42
C ARG A 173 63.83 -19.39 1.70
N ASP A 174 64.80 -20.04 1.08
CA ASP A 174 65.84 -19.35 0.34
C ASP A 174 65.36 -18.97 -1.05
N PHE A 175 64.40 -19.67 -1.66
CA PHE A 175 63.88 -19.35 -3.01
C PHE A 175 64.94 -19.46 -4.11
N ASP A 176 65.69 -20.57 -4.11
CA ASP A 176 66.58 -20.92 -5.21
C ASP A 176 65.78 -21.50 -6.40
N ILE A 177 65.69 -20.74 -7.49
CA ILE A 177 64.90 -21.08 -8.68
C ILE A 177 65.35 -22.40 -9.31
N LYS A 178 66.64 -22.75 -9.22
CA LYS A 178 67.19 -24.00 -9.76
C LYS A 178 66.49 -25.24 -9.19
N LYS A 179 66.03 -25.17 -7.93
CA LYS A 179 65.35 -26.28 -7.25
C LYS A 179 63.97 -26.59 -7.84
N ILE A 180 63.33 -25.60 -8.46
CA ILE A 180 61.96 -25.70 -8.98
C ILE A 180 61.88 -25.57 -10.51
N GLU A 181 63.00 -25.40 -11.19
CA GLU A 181 63.09 -25.14 -12.63
C GLU A 181 62.35 -26.19 -13.46
N HIS A 182 62.43 -27.47 -13.05
CA HIS A 182 61.73 -28.60 -13.67
C HIS A 182 60.19 -28.55 -13.55
N LEU A 183 59.65 -27.72 -12.66
CA LEU A 183 58.20 -27.58 -12.42
C LEU A 183 57.61 -26.31 -13.07
N LEU A 184 58.47 -25.42 -13.58
CA LEU A 184 58.05 -24.17 -14.19
C LEU A 184 57.69 -24.36 -15.66
N LEU A 185 56.74 -23.57 -16.14
CA LEU A 185 56.37 -23.59 -17.54
C LEU A 185 57.44 -22.90 -18.39
N PRO A 186 57.66 -23.29 -19.66
CA PRO A 186 58.65 -22.67 -20.55
C PRO A 186 58.47 -21.14 -20.69
N ILE A 187 57.22 -20.67 -20.65
CA ILE A 187 56.90 -19.25 -20.74
C ILE A 187 57.25 -18.46 -19.46
N GLU A 188 57.23 -19.12 -18.31
CA GLU A 188 57.64 -18.54 -17.02
C GLU A 188 59.16 -18.44 -16.96
N LEU A 189 59.87 -19.47 -17.43
CA LEU A 189 61.33 -19.50 -17.54
C LEU A 189 61.84 -18.40 -18.49
N ASN A 190 61.27 -18.28 -19.69
CA ASN A 190 61.61 -17.22 -20.65
C ASN A 190 61.39 -15.81 -20.05
N TRP A 191 60.35 -15.64 -19.23
CA TRP A 191 60.13 -14.36 -18.54
C TRP A 191 61.19 -14.09 -17.48
N LEU A 192 61.59 -15.09 -16.68
CA LEU A 192 62.64 -14.96 -15.68
C LEU A 192 63.99 -14.57 -16.31
N GLU A 193 64.34 -15.22 -17.42
CA GLU A 193 65.57 -14.92 -18.18
C GLU A 193 65.57 -13.49 -18.72
N LYS A 194 64.46 -13.06 -19.35
CA LYS A 194 64.33 -11.70 -19.92
C LYS A 194 64.29 -10.61 -18.87
N SER A 195 63.69 -10.88 -17.72
CA SER A 195 63.49 -9.89 -16.67
C SER A 195 64.73 -9.64 -15.82
N LYS A 196 65.74 -10.52 -15.86
CA LYS A 196 66.91 -10.51 -14.97
C LYS A 196 66.56 -10.59 -13.47
N ILE A 197 65.36 -11.10 -13.14
CA ILE A 197 64.80 -11.18 -11.78
C ILE A 197 65.22 -12.50 -11.07
N ALA A 198 66.23 -13.22 -11.58
CA ALA A 198 66.68 -14.50 -11.04
C ALA A 198 67.42 -14.39 -9.68
N THR A 199 67.19 -13.34 -8.90
CA THR A 199 67.77 -13.18 -7.57
C THR A 199 66.84 -13.76 -6.50
N THR A 200 67.42 -14.69 -5.75
CA THR A 200 66.94 -15.26 -4.49
C THR A 200 66.32 -14.20 -3.56
N SER A 201 66.91 -13.01 -3.48
CA SER A 201 66.44 -11.89 -2.66
C SER A 201 65.08 -11.34 -3.09
N TYR A 202 64.80 -11.25 -4.40
CA TYR A 202 63.55 -10.68 -4.90
C TYR A 202 62.32 -11.48 -4.45
N PHE A 203 62.36 -12.81 -4.61
CA PHE A 203 61.27 -13.69 -4.21
C PHE A 203 61.13 -13.76 -2.69
N LYS A 204 62.25 -13.72 -1.96
CA LYS A 204 62.29 -13.69 -0.50
C LYS A 204 61.64 -12.43 0.07
N ASP A 205 61.93 -11.25 -0.51
CA ASP A 205 61.31 -9.98 -0.08
C ASP A 205 59.80 -9.96 -0.32
N ILE A 206 59.35 -10.46 -1.48
CA ILE A 206 57.92 -10.56 -1.79
C ILE A 206 57.23 -11.55 -0.84
N TYR A 207 57.86 -12.70 -0.58
CA TYR A 207 57.35 -13.66 0.38
C TYR A 207 57.17 -13.03 1.78
N TYR A 208 58.17 -12.32 2.29
CA TYR A 208 58.07 -11.67 3.61
C TYR A 208 57.00 -10.58 3.65
N LYS A 209 56.83 -9.80 2.59
CA LYS A 209 55.73 -8.83 2.50
C LYS A 209 54.37 -9.51 2.57
N LEU A 210 54.18 -10.59 1.81
CA LEU A 210 52.95 -11.37 1.83
C LEU A 210 52.70 -12.04 3.18
N GLU A 211 53.75 -12.53 3.83
CA GLU A 211 53.67 -13.15 5.15
C GLU A 211 53.28 -12.13 6.23
N ASN A 212 53.83 -10.91 6.19
CA ASN A 212 53.43 -9.82 7.08
C ASN A 212 51.96 -9.42 6.88
N GLU A 213 51.50 -9.33 5.63
CA GLU A 213 50.10 -9.08 5.31
C GLU A 213 49.20 -10.22 5.81
N ARG A 214 49.61 -11.47 5.60
CA ARG A 214 48.90 -12.67 6.08
C ARG A 214 48.71 -12.64 7.59
N GLN A 215 49.76 -12.33 8.35
CA GLN A 215 49.70 -12.23 9.81
C GLN A 215 48.74 -11.12 10.26
N LYS A 216 48.78 -9.94 9.63
CA LYS A 216 47.83 -8.85 9.92
C LYS A 216 46.37 -9.27 9.68
N LEU A 217 46.10 -9.95 8.57
CA LEU A 217 44.75 -10.43 8.22
C LEU A 217 44.30 -11.56 9.16
N GLN A 218 45.22 -12.41 9.61
CA GLN A 218 44.93 -13.46 10.59
C GLN A 218 44.53 -12.85 11.95
N LEU A 219 45.27 -11.84 12.43
CA LEU A 219 44.90 -11.11 13.65
C LEU A 219 43.53 -10.43 13.52
N GLN A 220 43.18 -9.91 12.35
CA GLN A 220 41.85 -9.36 12.09
C GLN A 220 40.77 -10.44 12.13
N LYS A 221 41.04 -11.63 11.58
CA LYS A 221 40.13 -12.79 11.65
C LYS A 221 39.87 -13.18 13.10
N ASP A 222 40.92 -13.28 13.91
CA ASP A 222 40.80 -13.69 15.32
C ASP A 222 39.98 -12.68 16.13
N LYS A 223 40.18 -11.37 15.89
CA LYS A 223 39.33 -10.30 16.46
C LYS A 223 37.86 -10.47 16.07
N LEU A 224 37.57 -10.72 14.80
CA LEU A 224 36.19 -10.91 14.31
C LEU A 224 35.55 -12.19 14.86
N VAL A 225 36.33 -13.27 15.05
CA VAL A 225 35.85 -14.50 15.68
C VAL A 225 35.53 -14.26 17.16
N ALA A 226 36.39 -13.54 17.88
CA ALA A 226 36.13 -13.15 19.27
C ALA A 226 34.88 -12.28 19.38
N GLU A 227 34.74 -11.27 18.52
CA GLU A 227 33.55 -10.42 18.44
C GLU A 227 32.29 -11.24 18.12
N TYR A 228 32.36 -12.16 17.16
CA TYR A 228 31.26 -13.06 16.82
C TYR A 228 30.84 -13.92 18.03
N ASN A 229 31.80 -14.54 18.72
CA ASN A 229 31.53 -15.40 19.87
C ASN A 229 30.90 -14.60 21.03
N ALA A 230 31.37 -13.38 21.29
CA ALA A 230 30.82 -12.51 22.33
C ALA A 230 29.42 -11.98 21.97
N THR A 231 29.21 -11.57 20.72
CA THR A 231 27.97 -10.87 20.31
C THR A 231 26.86 -11.82 19.88
N TYR A 232 27.15 -13.05 19.45
CA TYR A 232 26.14 -13.96 18.91
C TYR A 232 25.03 -14.29 19.90
N ALA A 233 25.39 -14.65 21.14
CA ALA A 233 24.42 -14.96 22.19
C ALA A 233 23.56 -13.74 22.53
N ILE A 234 24.20 -12.58 22.68
CA ILE A 234 23.55 -11.30 23.00
C ILE A 234 22.57 -10.90 21.88
N GLN A 235 22.99 -10.96 20.61
CA GLN A 235 22.13 -10.64 19.46
C GLN A 235 20.94 -11.59 19.35
N LYS A 236 21.12 -12.87 19.70
CA LYS A 236 20.03 -13.84 19.74
C LYS A 236 19.04 -13.53 20.85
N GLU A 237 19.51 -13.14 22.03
CA GLU A 237 18.65 -12.73 23.14
C GLU A 237 17.86 -11.46 22.79
N ILE A 238 18.53 -10.44 22.27
CA ILE A 238 17.90 -9.18 21.79
C ILE A 238 16.84 -9.51 20.76
N TYR A 239 17.13 -10.37 19.78
CA TYR A 239 16.17 -10.81 18.77
C TYR A 239 14.91 -11.44 19.40
N ILE A 240 15.07 -12.33 20.37
CA ILE A 240 13.93 -12.97 21.06
C ILE A 240 13.11 -11.93 21.82
N ARG A 241 13.78 -11.03 22.55
CA ARG A 241 13.14 -9.96 23.33
C ARG A 241 12.33 -9.02 22.45
N GLU A 242 12.94 -8.51 21.38
CA GLU A 242 12.29 -7.61 20.42
C GLU A 242 11.11 -8.29 19.70
N LYS A 243 11.27 -9.56 19.29
CA LYS A 243 10.18 -10.35 18.70
C LYS A 243 8.97 -10.43 19.62
N ASN A 244 9.19 -10.63 20.92
CA ASN A 244 8.11 -10.68 21.91
C ASN A 244 7.49 -9.29 22.13
N ASN A 245 8.30 -8.23 22.17
CA ASN A 245 7.82 -6.85 22.28
C ASN A 245 6.94 -6.45 21.09
N ILE A 246 7.34 -6.78 19.86
CA ILE A 246 6.54 -6.53 18.64
C ILE A 246 5.16 -7.21 18.75
N LYS A 247 5.15 -8.49 19.16
CA LYS A 247 3.89 -9.23 19.39
C LYS A 247 3.03 -8.60 20.48
N LEU A 248 3.64 -8.17 21.58
CA LEU A 248 2.94 -7.55 22.70
C LEU A 248 2.32 -6.22 22.28
N LYS A 249 3.09 -5.35 21.61
CA LYS A 249 2.63 -4.07 21.09
C LYS A 249 1.45 -4.24 20.14
N ASN A 250 1.51 -5.21 19.22
CA ASN A 250 0.40 -5.47 18.31
C ASN A 250 -0.86 -6.02 19.02
N LYS A 251 -0.69 -6.80 20.09
CA LYS A 251 -1.83 -7.24 20.92
C LYS A 251 -2.47 -6.07 21.65
N GLN A 252 -1.66 -5.17 22.22
CA GLN A 252 -2.14 -3.96 22.91
C GLN A 252 -2.91 -3.05 21.95
N THR A 253 -2.43 -2.82 20.73
CA THR A 253 -3.15 -2.01 19.75
C THR A 253 -4.46 -2.65 19.30
N ILE A 254 -4.51 -3.98 19.12
CA ILE A 254 -5.77 -4.68 18.82
C ILE A 254 -6.78 -4.51 19.97
N LEU A 255 -6.33 -4.64 21.22
CA LEU A 255 -7.18 -4.45 22.41
C LEU A 255 -7.70 -3.02 22.52
N GLN A 256 -6.86 -2.02 22.26
CA GLN A 256 -7.27 -0.61 22.24
C GLN A 256 -8.35 -0.36 21.19
N LEU A 257 -8.16 -0.85 19.96
CA LEU A 257 -9.16 -0.72 18.90
C LEU A 257 -10.48 -1.43 19.24
N GLU A 258 -10.40 -2.58 19.90
CA GLU A 258 -11.59 -3.31 20.35
C GLU A 258 -12.35 -2.54 21.43
N TYR A 259 -11.62 -1.93 22.37
CA TYR A 259 -12.21 -1.08 23.39
C TYR A 259 -12.90 0.15 22.77
N GLU A 260 -12.21 0.88 21.88
CA GLU A 260 -12.75 2.04 21.18
C GLU A 260 -14.02 1.70 20.38
N TYR A 261 -14.00 0.57 19.67
CA TYR A 261 -15.17 0.07 18.93
C TYR A 261 -16.36 -0.18 19.86
N ASN A 262 -16.14 -0.89 20.96
CA ASN A 262 -17.19 -1.22 21.92
C ASN A 262 -17.75 0.02 22.63
N GLU A 263 -16.89 0.97 22.99
CA GLU A 263 -17.29 2.21 23.65
C GLU A 263 -18.14 3.09 22.72
N ASN A 264 -17.71 3.26 21.46
CA ASN A 264 -18.46 4.03 20.46
C ASN A 264 -19.87 3.46 20.22
N LEU A 265 -19.99 2.12 20.13
CA LEU A 265 -21.29 1.46 20.00
C LEU A 265 -22.18 1.68 21.22
N LYS A 266 -21.60 1.56 22.43
CA LYS A 266 -22.35 1.80 23.67
C LYS A 266 -22.88 3.23 23.71
N ARG A 267 -22.04 4.21 23.39
CA ARG A 267 -22.41 5.63 23.36
C ARG A 267 -23.53 5.92 22.35
N LYS A 268 -23.45 5.39 21.13
CA LYS A 268 -24.52 5.54 20.11
C LYS A 268 -25.86 4.94 20.55
N ARG A 269 -25.82 3.80 21.25
CA ARG A 269 -27.03 3.17 21.80
C ARG A 269 -27.65 4.01 22.92
N GLU A 270 -26.84 4.63 23.76
CA GLU A 270 -27.29 5.55 24.82
C GLU A 270 -27.87 6.85 24.23
N GLU A 271 -27.22 7.45 23.23
CA GLU A 271 -27.74 8.62 22.51
C GLU A 271 -29.12 8.33 21.89
N ALA A 272 -29.32 7.16 21.28
CA ALA A 272 -30.63 6.76 20.75
C ALA A 272 -31.72 6.63 21.81
N LYS A 273 -31.39 6.12 23.01
CA LYS A 273 -32.35 6.06 24.13
C LYS A 273 -32.76 7.47 24.55
N LYS A 274 -31.79 8.38 24.72
CA LYS A 274 -32.05 9.79 25.07
C LYS A 274 -32.92 10.49 24.02
N VAL A 275 -32.63 10.32 22.73
CA VAL A 275 -33.42 10.91 21.65
C VAL A 275 -34.86 10.39 21.65
N LYS A 276 -35.05 9.08 21.91
CA LYS A 276 -36.39 8.48 22.03
C LYS A 276 -37.17 9.11 23.19
N GLU A 277 -36.56 9.23 24.36
CA GLU A 277 -37.18 9.84 25.55
C GLU A 277 -37.58 11.29 25.29
N LEU A 278 -36.69 12.10 24.72
CA LEU A 278 -36.97 13.50 24.37
C LEU A 278 -38.10 13.63 23.34
N SER A 279 -38.15 12.72 22.37
CA SER A 279 -39.20 12.73 21.34
C SER A 279 -40.57 12.37 21.91
N LEU A 280 -40.64 11.43 22.87
CA LEU A 280 -41.88 11.08 23.56
C LEU A 280 -42.39 12.25 24.41
N LYS A 281 -41.49 12.91 25.15
CA LYS A 281 -41.83 14.13 25.91
C LYS A 281 -42.40 15.24 25.02
N LYS A 282 -41.76 15.51 23.88
CA LYS A 282 -42.27 16.50 22.91
C LYS A 282 -43.66 16.16 22.35
N ILE A 283 -43.98 14.87 22.18
CA ILE A 283 -45.32 14.44 21.78
C ILE A 283 -46.35 14.79 22.86
N GLU A 284 -46.01 14.57 24.13
CA GLU A 284 -46.89 14.89 25.26
C GLU A 284 -47.11 16.39 25.39
N GLU A 285 -46.05 17.19 25.34
CA GLU A 285 -46.10 18.66 25.43
C GLU A 285 -46.95 19.29 24.32
N GLN A 286 -46.87 18.78 23.09
CA GLN A 286 -47.57 19.34 21.93
C GLN A 286 -48.96 18.74 21.71
N LYS A 287 -49.36 17.73 22.50
CA LYS A 287 -50.59 16.96 22.29
C LYS A 287 -51.82 17.86 22.30
N GLU A 288 -51.96 18.70 23.33
CA GLU A 288 -53.13 19.56 23.53
C GLU A 288 -53.23 20.67 22.47
N GLN A 289 -52.08 21.23 22.08
CA GLN A 289 -52.00 22.20 20.99
C GLN A 289 -52.44 21.59 19.64
N ILE A 290 -52.04 20.35 19.35
CA ILE A 290 -52.44 19.67 18.11
C ILE A 290 -53.94 19.35 18.12
N ILE A 291 -54.48 18.88 19.25
CA ILE A 291 -55.91 18.57 19.39
C ILE A 291 -56.77 19.83 19.20
N SER A 292 -56.38 20.95 19.80
CA SER A 292 -57.15 22.20 19.68
C SER A 292 -57.16 22.75 18.26
N VAL A 293 -56.03 22.67 17.55
CA VAL A 293 -55.95 23.04 16.11
C VAL A 293 -56.79 22.09 15.26
N GLN A 294 -56.80 20.79 15.56
CA GLN A 294 -57.62 19.82 14.84
C GLN A 294 -59.12 20.10 15.03
N ALA A 295 -59.55 20.44 16.25
CA ALA A 295 -60.93 20.82 16.52
C ALA A 295 -61.35 22.08 15.74
N LYS A 296 -60.49 23.12 15.72
CA LYS A 296 -60.73 24.34 14.93
C LYS A 296 -60.85 24.04 13.43
N ASN A 297 -59.96 23.23 12.88
CA ASN A 297 -60.00 22.87 11.46
C ASN A 297 -61.26 22.06 11.11
N ASN A 298 -61.71 21.18 12.00
CA ASN A 298 -62.97 20.43 11.82
C ASN A 298 -64.18 21.37 11.77
N LEU A 299 -64.22 22.41 12.60
CA LEU A 299 -65.30 23.41 12.58
C LEU A 299 -65.32 24.17 11.24
N ILE A 300 -64.16 24.66 10.79
CA ILE A 300 -64.04 25.38 9.52
C ILE A 300 -64.46 24.50 8.34
N THR A 301 -64.06 23.22 8.32
CA THR A 301 -64.48 22.30 7.26
C THR A 301 -65.99 22.05 7.26
N HIS A 302 -66.61 21.91 8.44
CA HIS A 302 -68.08 21.78 8.52
C HIS A 302 -68.80 23.03 8.01
N GLU A 303 -68.30 24.22 8.32
CA GLU A 303 -68.86 25.48 7.81
C GLU A 303 -68.78 25.57 6.29
N ILE A 304 -67.64 25.20 5.70
CA ILE A 304 -67.45 25.19 4.24
C ILE A 304 -68.43 24.19 3.57
N ILE A 305 -68.53 22.97 4.11
CA ILE A 305 -69.46 21.96 3.61
C ILE A 305 -70.91 22.45 3.69
N SER A 306 -71.30 23.07 4.81
CA SER A 306 -72.63 23.63 5.01
C SER A 306 -72.93 24.75 3.99
N LYS A 307 -71.99 25.68 3.79
CA LYS A 307 -72.11 26.75 2.79
C LYS A 307 -72.24 26.20 1.36
N ALA A 308 -71.44 25.19 1.01
CA ALA A 308 -71.51 24.53 -0.29
C ALA A 308 -72.84 23.80 -0.51
N ASN A 309 -73.36 23.11 0.50
CA ASN A 309 -74.66 22.46 0.41
C ASN A 309 -75.81 23.48 0.26
N ASN A 310 -75.73 24.60 0.97
CA ASN A 310 -76.71 25.68 0.85
C ASN A 310 -76.68 26.35 -0.53
N SER A 311 -75.49 26.56 -1.12
CA SER A 311 -75.39 27.09 -2.49
C SER A 311 -75.94 26.11 -3.52
N ILE A 312 -75.67 24.81 -3.38
CA ILE A 312 -76.27 23.75 -4.22
C ILE A 312 -77.80 23.78 -4.14
N ASN A 313 -78.37 23.89 -2.94
CA ASN A 313 -79.81 23.95 -2.75
C ASN A 313 -80.41 25.21 -3.39
N ARG A 314 -79.75 26.37 -3.24
CA ARG A 314 -80.16 27.62 -3.87
C ARG A 314 -80.14 27.50 -5.41
N ILE A 315 -79.11 26.89 -5.98
CA ILE A 315 -79.04 26.63 -7.43
C ILE A 315 -80.18 25.72 -7.88
N LYS A 316 -80.49 24.65 -7.13
CA LYS A 316 -81.62 23.75 -7.44
C LYS A 316 -82.97 24.48 -7.44
N GLU A 317 -83.18 25.41 -6.50
CA GLU A 317 -84.40 26.23 -6.45
C GLU A 317 -84.50 27.21 -7.62
N ILE A 318 -83.41 27.90 -7.96
CA ILE A 318 -83.34 28.79 -9.12
C ILE A 318 -83.65 28.00 -10.40
N TYR A 319 -83.00 26.85 -10.58
CA TYR A 319 -83.24 25.98 -11.73
C TYR A 319 -84.71 25.53 -11.84
N LYS A 320 -85.35 25.17 -10.71
CA LYS A 320 -86.78 24.84 -10.71
C LYS A 320 -87.65 26.01 -11.16
N LYS A 321 -87.37 27.23 -10.67
CA LYS A 321 -88.11 28.44 -11.06
C LYS A 321 -87.93 28.75 -12.54
N GLU A 322 -86.69 28.79 -13.03
CA GLU A 322 -86.39 29.04 -14.45
C GLU A 322 -87.02 27.99 -15.37
N LYS A 323 -87.04 26.72 -14.97
CA LYS A 323 -87.71 25.65 -15.73
C LYS A 323 -89.21 25.93 -15.91
N VAL A 324 -89.88 26.47 -14.89
CA VAL A 324 -91.29 26.87 -14.97
C VAL A 324 -91.45 28.09 -15.87
N THR A 325 -90.59 29.10 -15.71
CA THR A 325 -90.59 30.31 -16.55
C THR A 325 -90.38 29.98 -18.03
N GLN A 326 -89.47 29.05 -18.32
CA GLN A 326 -89.18 28.62 -19.69
C GLN A 326 -90.34 27.83 -20.30
N LYS A 327 -91.04 27.00 -19.51
CA LYS A 327 -92.29 26.35 -19.96
C LYS A 327 -93.35 27.39 -20.33
N LEU A 328 -93.57 28.40 -19.49
CA LEU A 328 -94.50 29.49 -19.78
C LEU A 328 -94.09 30.28 -21.03
N ARG A 329 -92.81 30.62 -21.18
CA ARG A 329 -92.29 31.26 -22.41
C ARG A 329 -92.53 30.41 -23.65
N SER A 330 -92.26 29.10 -23.58
CA SER A 330 -92.51 28.20 -24.71
C SER A 330 -93.99 28.12 -25.08
N GLN A 331 -94.90 28.15 -24.09
CA GLN A 331 -96.35 28.20 -24.33
C GLN A 331 -96.77 29.52 -24.98
N ILE A 332 -96.31 30.66 -24.46
CA ILE A 332 -96.58 31.99 -25.04
C ILE A 332 -96.04 32.06 -26.47
N GLN A 333 -94.87 31.49 -26.75
CA GLN A 333 -94.29 31.46 -28.09
C GLN A 333 -95.13 30.62 -29.03
N LEU A 334 -95.61 29.45 -28.60
CA LEU A 334 -96.61 28.65 -29.33
C LEU A 334 -97.88 29.46 -29.66
N TYR A 335 -98.40 30.24 -28.72
CA TYR A 335 -99.55 31.12 -28.97
C TYR A 335 -99.22 32.27 -29.92
N LYS A 336 -98.02 32.86 -29.85
CA LYS A 336 -97.56 33.88 -30.80
C LYS A 336 -97.40 33.32 -32.21
N ASP A 337 -96.81 32.14 -32.33
CA ASP A 337 -96.63 31.46 -33.62
C ASP A 337 -97.98 31.06 -34.24
N LEU A 338 -98.97 30.72 -33.40
CA LEU A 338 -100.36 30.51 -33.83
C LEU A 338 -101.07 31.81 -34.24
N TYR A 339 -100.78 32.94 -33.59
CA TYR A 339 -101.35 34.26 -33.94
C TYR A 339 -100.76 34.84 -35.23
N ILE A 340 -99.56 34.42 -35.63
CA ILE A 340 -98.98 34.76 -36.95
C ILE A 340 -99.64 33.93 -38.08
N TYR A 341 -100.36 32.85 -37.72
CA TYR A 341 -101.03 31.94 -38.65
C TYR A 341 -102.54 32.22 -38.84
N ILE A 342 -103.12 33.17 -38.08
CA ILE A 342 -104.50 33.67 -38.21
C ILE A 342 -104.42 35.06 -38.83
#